data_AF-A0AAV6HZM3-F1
#
_entry.id   AF-A0AAV6HZM3-F1
#
_cell.length_a   1.000
_cell.length_b   1.000
_cell.length_c   1.000
_cell.angle_alpha   90.00
_cell.angle_beta   90.00
_cell.angle_gamma   90.00
#
_symmetry.space_group_name_H-M   'P 1'
#
loop_
_entity.id
_entity.type
_entity.pdbx_description
1 polymer ?
#
loop_
_entity_poly.entity_id
_entity_poly.type
_entity_poly.pdbx_seq_one_letter_code
_entity_poly.pdbx_strand_id
1 'polypeptide(L)' 'MRQPHIWGGEPELLMSSHVLQVPITVYMRDNKSSFLKVIAEYGQEYGKGNPIRVLYHGYGHYDALQSPGTSQSML' A
#
# COMPACT_ATOMS: atom_id res chain seq x y z
N MET A 1 16.04 -7.92 5.27
CA MET A 1 16.67 -7.53 4.00
C MET A 1 17.62 -6.36 4.20
N ARG A 2 18.85 -6.45 3.68
CA ARG A 2 19.85 -5.37 3.77
C ARG A 2 20.65 -5.19 2.46
N GLN A 3 20.37 -6.01 1.46
CA GLN A 3 21.05 -5.95 0.17
C GLN A 3 20.18 -5.19 -0.84
N PRO A 4 20.79 -4.33 -1.67
CA PRO A 4 20.06 -3.60 -2.70
C PRO A 4 19.48 -4.56 -3.75
N HIS A 5 18.42 -4.12 -4.43
CA HIS A 5 17.75 -4.87 -5.52
C HIS A 5 17.07 -6.19 -5.11
N ILE A 6 16.97 -6.48 -3.81
CA ILE A 6 16.15 -7.57 -3.30
C ILE A 6 14.71 -7.10 -3.17
N TRP A 7 13.78 -7.92 -3.65
CA TRP A 7 12.36 -7.65 -3.60
C TRP A 7 11.83 -7.93 -2.19
N GLY A 8 10.97 -7.03 -1.70
CA GLY A 8 10.13 -7.28 -0.54
C GLY A 8 8.70 -7.63 -0.96
N GLY A 9 7.93 -8.15 -0.01
CA GLY A 9 6.54 -8.52 -0.25
C GLY A 9 5.70 -8.44 1.01
N GLU A 10 4.78 -9.39 1.15
CA GLU A 10 3.84 -9.45 2.27
C GLU A 10 4.51 -9.42 3.66
N PRO A 11 5.58 -10.20 3.95
CA PRO A 11 6.22 -10.15 5.27
C PRO A 11 6.73 -8.76 5.64
N GLU A 12 7.27 -8.02 4.66
CA GLU A 12 7.78 -6.67 4.89
C GLU A 12 6.68 -5.64 4.99
N LEU A 13 5.58 -5.78 4.24
CA LEU A 13 4.41 -4.92 4.39
C LEU A 13 3.81 -5.08 5.79
N LEU A 14 3.65 -6.30 6.28
CA LEU A 14 3.18 -6.59 7.64
C LEU A 14 4.12 -5.99 8.70
N MET A 15 5.43 -6.22 8.58
CA MET A 15 6.37 -5.69 9.55
C MET A 15 6.47 -4.15 9.48
N SER A 16 6.35 -3.57 8.29
CA SER A 16 6.37 -2.11 8.10
C SER A 16 5.14 -1.45 8.72
N SER A 17 3.94 -2.04 8.61
CA SER A 17 2.76 -1.49 9.27
C SER A 17 2.93 -1.44 10.79
N HIS A 18 3.59 -2.44 11.37
CA HIS A 18 3.88 -2.48 12.80
C HIS A 18 4.93 -1.43 13.22
N VAL A 19 6.04 -1.32 12.47
CA VAL A 19 7.11 -0.36 12.76
C VAL A 19 6.64 1.08 12.61
N LEU A 20 5.83 1.37 11.58
CA LEU A 20 5.31 2.71 11.32
C LEU A 20 4.07 3.03 12.16
N GLN A 21 3.40 2.02 12.73
CA GLN A 21 2.09 2.16 13.39
C GLN A 21 1.03 2.82 12.49
N VAL A 22 1.04 2.45 11.20
CA VAL A 22 0.14 2.99 10.17
C VAL A 22 -0.43 1.82 9.36
N PRO A 23 -1.74 1.81 9.07
CA PRO A 23 -2.32 0.78 8.22
C PRO A 23 -1.76 0.85 6.79
N ILE A 24 -1.54 -0.32 6.19
CA ILE A 24 -1.15 -0.45 4.79
C ILE A 24 -2.24 -1.20 4.04
N THR A 25 -2.78 -0.59 2.98
CA THR A 25 -3.78 -1.20 2.11
C THR A 25 -3.15 -1.54 0.76
N VAL A 26 -3.23 -2.81 0.37
CA VAL A 26 -2.74 -3.29 -0.91
C VAL A 26 -3.91 -3.37 -1.89
N TYR A 27 -3.82 -2.62 -2.97
CA TYR A 27 -4.77 -2.65 -4.08
C TYR A 27 -4.23 -3.50 -5.22
N MET A 28 -5.14 -4.04 -6.02
CA MET A 28 -4.82 -4.63 -7.32
C MET A 28 -5.88 -4.17 -8.33
N ARG A 29 -5.49 -3.98 -9.58
CA ARG A 29 -6.46 -3.71 -10.64
C ARG A 29 -7.33 -4.95 -10.85
N ASP A 30 -8.65 -4.77 -10.92
CA ASP A 30 -9.53 -5.84 -11.32
C ASP A 30 -9.38 -6.09 -12.83
N ASN A 31 -9.27 -7.36 -13.24
CA ASN A 31 -9.15 -7.71 -14.65
C ASN A 31 -10.49 -7.54 -15.39
N LYS A 32 -11.60 -7.49 -14.65
CA LYS A 32 -12.96 -7.39 -15.19
C LYS A 32 -13.52 -5.97 -15.15
N SER A 33 -12.87 -5.04 -14.45
CA SER A 33 -13.35 -3.67 -14.30
C SER A 33 -12.21 -2.66 -14.28
N SER A 34 -12.51 -1.37 -14.47
CA SER A 34 -11.53 -0.30 -14.34
C SER A 34 -11.22 0.07 -12.87
N PHE A 35 -11.79 -0.67 -11.91
CA PHE A 35 -11.67 -0.37 -10.49
C PHE A 35 -10.48 -1.09 -9.83
N LEU A 36 -10.01 -0.50 -8.72
CA LEU A 36 -9.05 -1.11 -7.83
C LEU A 36 -9.78 -1.91 -6.76
N LYS A 37 -9.37 -3.16 -6.52
CA LYS A 37 -9.84 -3.98 -5.41
C LYS A 37 -8.78 -4.03 -4.31
N VAL A 38 -9.20 -3.99 -3.06
CA VAL A 38 -8.32 -4.30 -1.93
C VAL A 38 -8.06 -5.81 -1.92
N ILE A 39 -6.79 -6.21 -1.83
CA ILE A 39 -6.38 -7.61 -1.78
C ILE A 39 -5.73 -8.01 -0.46
N ALA A 40 -5.24 -7.03 0.31
CA ALA A 40 -4.71 -7.23 1.66
C ALA A 40 -4.76 -5.93 2.45
N GLU A 41 -4.85 -6.06 3.77
CA GLU A 41 -4.74 -4.96 4.72
C GLU A 41 -3.87 -5.40 5.90
N TYR A 42 -2.96 -4.54 6.33
CA TYR A 42 -2.06 -4.77 7.46
C TYR A 42 -2.14 -3.59 8.44
N GLY A 43 -2.01 -3.86 9.74
CA GLY A 43 -1.99 -2.81 10.77
C GLY A 43 -3.36 -2.16 11.03
N GLN A 44 -4.44 -2.91 10.87
CA GLN A 44 -5.81 -2.41 11.09
C GLN A 44 -6.05 -1.96 12.56
N GLU A 45 -5.26 -2.49 13.49
CA GLU A 45 -5.23 -2.10 14.90
C GLU A 45 -4.80 -0.64 15.13
N TYR A 46 -4.10 -0.02 14.17
CA TYR A 46 -3.68 1.38 14.22
C TYR A 46 -4.74 2.36 13.69
N GLY A 47 -5.93 1.86 13.32
CA GLY A 47 -7.05 2.64 12.82
C GLY A 47 -7.22 2.56 11.31
N LYS A 48 -8.15 3.37 10.77
CA LYS A 48 -8.53 3.38 9.35
C LYS A 48 -8.26 4.71 8.64
N GLY A 49 -7.67 5.67 9.35
CA GLY A 49 -7.40 7.00 8.82
C GLY A 49 -6.11 7.02 8.00
N ASN A 50 -6.22 7.51 6.75
CA ASN A 50 -5.11 7.77 5.85
C ASN A 50 -4.05 6.65 5.74
N PRO A 51 -4.43 5.44 5.27
CA PRO A 51 -3.48 4.35 5.10
C PRO A 51 -2.42 4.68 4.05
N ILE A 52 -1.24 4.08 4.20
CA ILE A 52 -0.30 3.92 3.10
C ILE A 52 -0.94 2.97 2.10
N ARG A 53 -0.97 3.34 0.83
CA ARG A 53 -1.64 2.57 -0.21
C ARG A 53 -0.63 2.20 -1.27
N VAL A 54 -0.62 0.93 -1.64
CA VAL A 54 0.23 0.40 -2.70
C VAL A 54 -0.60 -0.35 -3.74
N LEU A 55 -0.20 -0.30 -5.00
CA LEU A 55 -0.82 -0.99 -6.12
C LEU A 55 0.06 -2.18 -6.54
N TYR A 56 -0.44 -3.40 -6.32
CA TYR A 56 0.17 -4.64 -6.73
C TYR A 56 -0.22 -5.02 -8.17
N HIS A 57 0.77 -5.40 -8.98
CA HIS A 57 0.57 -5.73 -10.39
C HIS A 57 0.38 -7.23 -10.68
N GLY A 58 0.47 -8.11 -9.67
CA GLY A 58 0.27 -9.55 -9.83
C GLY A 58 1.55 -10.38 -10.02
N TYR A 59 2.69 -9.74 -10.30
CA TYR A 59 3.98 -10.41 -10.57
C TYR A 59 5.14 -9.88 -9.70
N GLY A 60 4.84 -9.44 -8.48
CA GLY A 60 5.84 -8.94 -7.52
C GLY A 60 6.02 -7.42 -7.51
N HIS A 61 5.54 -6.68 -8.53
CA HIS A 61 5.73 -5.23 -8.63
C HIS A 61 4.67 -4.42 -7.88
N TYR A 62 5.13 -3.40 -7.14
CA TYR A 62 4.29 -2.48 -6.38
C TYR A 62 4.57 -1.03 -6.77
N ASP A 63 3.51 -0.26 -6.98
CA ASP A 63 3.57 1.20 -7.10
C ASP A 63 2.96 1.87 -5.86
N ALA A 64 3.42 3.08 -5.54
CA ALA A 64 2.76 3.91 -4.53
C ALA A 64 1.45 4.46 -5.09
N LEU A 65 0.34 4.26 -4.37
CA LEU A 65 -0.96 4.80 -4.72
C LEU A 65 -1.25 6.03 -3.86
N GLN A 66 -1.06 7.22 -4.43
CA GLN A 66 -1.40 8.46 -3.74
C GLN A 66 -2.93 8.60 -3.63
N SER A 67 -3.44 9.13 -2.52
CA SER A 67 -4.80 9.68 -2.54
C SER A 67 -4.87 10.75 -3.61
N PRO A 68 -5.97 10.86 -4.37
CA PRO A 68 -6.28 12.10 -5.07
C PRO A 68 -6.25 13.20 -4.02
N GLY A 69 -5.23 14.07 -4.10
CA GLY A 69 -4.94 15.02 -3.05
C GLY A 69 -6.16 15.89 -2.78
N THR A 70 -6.41 16.16 -1.50
CA THR A 70 -6.77 17.52 -1.13
C THR A 70 -5.75 18.42 -1.83
N SER A 71 -6.18 19.21 -2.81
CA SER A 71 -5.34 20.25 -3.39
C SER A 71 -4.77 21.04 -2.23
N GLN A 72 -3.48 20.86 -1.92
CA GLN A 72 -2.78 21.83 -1.10
C GLN A 72 -2.77 23.09 -1.95
N SER A 73 -3.69 24.01 -1.69
CA SER A 73 -3.46 25.40 -2.07
C SER A 73 -2.21 25.82 -1.31
N MET A 74 -1.09 25.91 -2.01
CA MET A 74 0.05 26.66 -1.51
C MET A 74 -0.45 28.07 -1.26
N LEU A 75 -0.47 28.47 0.02
CA LEU A 75 -0.41 29.88 0.42
C LEU A 75 1.01 30.39 0.14
#